data_AF-A0A2V6I9H8-F1
#
_entry.id   AF-A0A2V6I9H8-F1
#
_cell.length_a   1.000
_cell.length_b   1.000
_cell.length_c   1.000
_cell.angle_alpha   90.00
_cell.angle_beta   90.00
_cell.angle_gamma   90.00
#
_symmetry.space_group_name_H-M   'P 1'
#
loop_
_entity.id
_entity.type
_entity.pdbx_description
1 polymer ?
#
loop_
_entity_poly.entity_id
_entity_poly.type
_entity_poly.pdbx_seq_one_letter_code
_entity_poly.pdbx_strand_id
1 'polypeptide(L)'
;MAHEVLDEQGSRGQFKKIGIVNPSTASELTHLTIMDLVFFDDISALHHTLRVAYEQVPSESRHAFISQRLESWGLSKEQAQLCASNLLTQNVEGSADFARTNAMHVMGSWVRGEQEGAVGSWLSTMKETWKFNIDLTYVHKIEKYESSISTGPFFQSSYSRPTTNHEWGVWAPPDSIADQLKLFVMSSSGFARCMTFEWIDNCNCDYKACSIGGDRFGRESS
;
A
#
# COMPACT_ATOMS: atom_id res chain seq x y z
N MET A 1 -72.02 15.55 -9.29
CA MET A 1 -72.87 14.39 -9.00
C MET A 1 -72.65 13.37 -10.11
N ALA A 2 -72.50 12.09 -9.74
CA ALA A 2 -72.27 10.91 -10.59
C ALA A 2 -70.85 10.81 -11.19
N HIS A 3 -70.13 9.69 -11.19
CA HIS A 3 -70.33 8.36 -10.60
C HIS A 3 -68.95 7.67 -10.58
N GLU A 4 -68.69 6.91 -9.52
CA GLU A 4 -67.57 5.95 -9.41
C GLU A 4 -67.99 4.64 -10.10
N VAL A 5 -67.11 4.04 -10.91
CA VAL A 5 -67.12 2.61 -11.27
C VAL A 5 -65.67 2.14 -11.48
N LEU A 6 -65.29 1.13 -10.69
CA LEU A 6 -64.08 0.31 -10.78
C LEU A 6 -64.18 -0.68 -11.95
N ASP A 7 -63.05 -1.06 -12.55
CA ASP A 7 -62.83 -2.47 -12.87
C ASP A 7 -61.34 -2.83 -13.03
N GLU A 8 -61.04 -4.04 -12.56
CA GLU A 8 -59.73 -4.67 -12.41
C GLU A 8 -59.25 -5.43 -13.67
N GLN A 9 -57.97 -5.84 -13.60
CA GLN A 9 -57.32 -7.01 -14.21
C GLN A 9 -56.55 -6.86 -15.54
N GLY A 10 -55.27 -7.24 -15.51
CA GLY A 10 -54.46 -7.43 -16.72
C GLY A 10 -52.96 -7.64 -16.50
N SER A 11 -52.59 -8.72 -15.81
CA SER A 11 -51.21 -9.20 -15.59
C SER A 11 -50.36 -9.32 -16.87
N ARG A 12 -49.09 -8.90 -16.82
CA ARG A 12 -47.95 -9.58 -17.48
C ARG A 12 -46.60 -9.09 -16.95
N GLY A 13 -45.95 -9.97 -16.18
CA GLY A 13 -44.63 -9.74 -15.60
C GLY A 13 -43.50 -9.66 -16.63
N GLN A 14 -42.51 -8.81 -16.35
CA GLN A 14 -41.18 -8.94 -16.90
C GLN A 14 -40.23 -9.45 -15.82
N PHE A 15 -39.75 -10.67 -16.02
CA PHE A 15 -38.67 -11.24 -15.24
C PHE A 15 -37.40 -10.42 -15.45
N LYS A 16 -36.92 -9.78 -14.37
CA LYS A 16 -35.59 -9.18 -14.30
C LYS A 16 -34.58 -10.32 -14.43
N LYS A 17 -33.92 -10.41 -15.58
CA LYS A 17 -32.81 -11.33 -15.82
C LYS A 17 -31.64 -10.89 -14.93
N ILE A 18 -31.49 -11.53 -13.77
CA ILE A 18 -30.30 -11.40 -12.94
C ILE A 18 -29.16 -12.03 -13.75
N GLY A 19 -28.40 -11.18 -14.42
CA GLY A 19 -27.15 -11.59 -15.06
C GLY A 19 -26.19 -12.04 -13.96
N ILE A 20 -25.94 -13.35 -13.92
CA ILE A 20 -24.84 -13.94 -13.15
C ILE A 20 -23.57 -13.33 -13.73
N VAL A 21 -22.94 -12.45 -12.97
CA VAL A 21 -21.65 -11.86 -13.31
C VAL A 21 -20.61 -12.99 -13.23
N ASN A 22 -20.03 -13.33 -14.37
CA ASN A 22 -18.90 -14.25 -14.45
C ASN A 22 -17.72 -13.66 -13.65
N PRO A 23 -17.10 -14.41 -12.72
CA PRO A 23 -15.97 -13.92 -11.93
C PRO A 23 -14.65 -13.75 -12.71
N SER A 24 -14.64 -14.03 -14.02
CA SER A 24 -13.43 -13.95 -14.86
C SER A 24 -13.09 -12.54 -15.37
N THR A 25 -13.95 -11.54 -15.17
CA THR A 25 -13.70 -10.14 -15.60
C THR A 25 -13.16 -9.23 -14.48
N ALA A 26 -13.01 -9.74 -13.26
CA ALA A 26 -12.39 -8.98 -12.15
C ALA A 26 -10.88 -8.69 -12.39
N SER A 27 -10.24 -9.44 -13.28
CA SER A 27 -8.83 -9.26 -13.63
C SER A 27 -8.57 -8.13 -14.64
N GLU A 28 -9.57 -7.67 -15.39
CA GLU A 28 -9.40 -6.56 -16.35
C GLU A 28 -9.78 -5.19 -15.75
N LEU A 29 -10.66 -5.18 -14.74
CA LEU A 29 -11.01 -3.95 -14.00
C LEU A 29 -9.96 -3.53 -12.95
N THR A 30 -9.04 -4.42 -12.59
CA THR A 30 -7.91 -4.12 -11.69
C THR A 30 -6.74 -3.44 -12.39
N HIS A 31 -6.69 -3.46 -13.73
CA HIS A 31 -5.66 -2.78 -14.51
C HIS A 31 -5.91 -1.26 -14.65
N LEU A 32 -7.13 -0.82 -14.34
CA LEU A 32 -7.63 0.55 -14.49
C LEU A 32 -7.45 1.42 -13.23
N THR A 33 -6.65 0.99 -12.26
CA THR A 33 -6.45 1.74 -11.00
C THR A 33 -4.98 2.02 -10.68
N ILE A 34 -4.02 1.25 -11.21
CA ILE A 34 -2.59 1.45 -10.92
C ILE A 34 -2.01 2.66 -11.68
N MET A 35 -2.43 2.86 -12.93
CA MET A 35 -1.88 3.90 -13.80
C MET A 35 -2.26 5.32 -13.36
N ASP A 36 -3.33 5.48 -12.56
CA ASP A 36 -3.83 6.79 -12.13
C ASP A 36 -3.25 7.27 -10.78
N LEU A 37 -2.47 6.41 -10.09
CA LEU A 37 -1.89 6.71 -8.77
C LEU A 37 -0.40 7.04 -8.82
N VAL A 38 0.25 6.89 -9.97
CA VAL A 38 1.69 7.14 -10.14
C VAL A 38 1.90 8.64 -10.33
N PHE A 39 2.34 9.32 -9.27
CA PHE A 39 2.58 10.77 -9.31
C PHE A 39 4.00 11.11 -9.79
N PHE A 40 4.96 10.21 -9.55
CA PHE A 40 6.31 10.29 -10.08
C PHE A 40 6.58 8.99 -10.82
N ASP A 41 7.13 9.08 -12.03
CA ASP A 41 7.44 7.89 -12.84
C ASP A 41 8.44 6.96 -12.13
N ASP A 42 9.43 7.54 -11.45
CA ASP A 42 10.42 6.84 -10.64
C ASP A 42 11.11 7.75 -9.62
N ILE A 43 12.02 7.17 -8.84
CA ILE A 43 12.88 7.90 -7.88
C ILE A 43 13.71 9.00 -8.56
N SER A 44 14.08 8.86 -9.84
CA SER A 44 14.82 9.87 -10.58
C SER A 44 13.94 11.09 -10.89
N ALA A 45 12.68 10.87 -11.27
CA ALA A 45 11.68 11.91 -11.50
C ALA A 45 11.35 12.66 -10.20
N LEU A 46 11.23 11.95 -9.08
CA LEU A 46 11.10 12.56 -7.76
C LEU A 46 12.32 13.44 -7.43
N HIS A 47 13.53 12.89 -7.56
CA HIS A 47 14.78 13.61 -7.31
C HIS A 47 14.87 14.89 -8.14
N HIS A 48 14.58 14.80 -9.44
CA HIS A 48 14.58 15.95 -10.33
C HIS A 48 13.54 17.00 -9.90
N THR A 49 12.33 16.59 -9.55
CA THR A 49 11.26 17.49 -9.11
C THR A 49 11.67 18.26 -7.85
N LEU A 50 12.24 17.57 -6.86
CA LEU A 50 12.73 18.19 -5.63
C LEU A 50 13.89 19.16 -5.90
N ARG A 51 14.79 18.80 -6.81
CA ARG A 51 15.92 19.65 -7.21
C ARG A 51 15.44 20.94 -7.88
N VAL A 52 14.51 20.84 -8.83
CA VAL A 52 13.89 21.99 -9.50
C VAL A 52 13.19 22.90 -8.49
N ALA A 53 12.46 22.34 -7.53
CA ALA A 53 11.82 23.11 -6.48
C ALA A 53 12.84 23.86 -5.62
N TYR A 54 13.98 23.24 -5.28
CA TYR A 54 15.03 23.90 -4.52
C TYR A 54 15.66 25.08 -5.27
N GLU A 55 15.95 24.90 -6.56
CA GLU A 55 16.65 25.88 -7.40
C GLU A 55 15.76 27.07 -7.79
N GLN A 56 14.46 26.84 -8.03
CA GLN A 56 13.58 27.84 -8.63
C GLN A 56 12.58 28.46 -7.65
N VAL A 57 12.35 27.84 -6.50
CA VAL A 57 11.32 28.28 -5.54
C VAL A 57 11.97 28.70 -4.22
N PRO A 58 11.63 29.90 -3.69
CA PRO A 58 12.06 30.32 -2.36
C PRO A 58 11.68 29.30 -1.29
N SER A 59 12.54 29.12 -0.29
CA SER A 59 12.38 28.11 0.78
C SER A 59 10.98 28.09 1.42
N GLU A 60 10.43 29.28 1.69
CA GLU A 60 9.11 29.47 2.31
C GLU A 60 7.94 28.98 1.44
N SER A 61 8.13 28.92 0.12
CA SER A 61 7.08 28.55 -0.85
C SER A 61 7.22 27.11 -1.38
N ARG A 62 8.31 26.39 -1.07
CA ARG A 62 8.58 25.07 -1.67
C ARG A 62 7.54 24.02 -1.30
N HIS A 63 7.10 23.96 -0.05
CA HIS A 63 6.04 23.04 0.37
C HIS A 63 4.74 23.28 -0.41
N ALA A 64 4.34 24.54 -0.56
CA ALA A 64 3.14 24.90 -1.32
C ALA A 64 3.28 24.53 -2.79
N PHE A 65 4.45 24.77 -3.40
CA PHE A 65 4.75 24.38 -4.78
C PHE A 65 4.64 22.87 -4.98
N ILE A 66 5.27 22.05 -4.13
CA ILE A 66 5.20 20.58 -4.22
C ILE A 66 3.77 20.10 -3.97
N SER A 67 3.06 20.64 -2.97
CA SER A 67 1.66 20.29 -2.70
C SER A 67 0.77 20.57 -3.91
N GLN A 68 0.85 21.76 -4.51
CA GLN A 68 0.04 22.09 -5.69
C GLN A 68 0.32 21.17 -6.88
N ARG A 69 1.59 20.79 -7.07
CA ARG A 69 1.97 19.84 -8.12
C ARG A 69 1.38 18.46 -7.86
N LEU A 70 1.43 17.98 -6.63
CA LEU A 70 0.78 16.72 -6.22
C LEU A 70 -0.74 16.79 -6.40
N GLU A 71 -1.40 17.89 -6.05
CA GLU A 71 -2.83 18.10 -6.30
C GLU A 71 -3.16 18.03 -7.81
N SER A 72 -2.30 18.60 -8.66
CA SER A 72 -2.47 18.53 -10.12
C SER A 72 -2.34 17.10 -10.68
N TRP A 73 -1.73 16.19 -9.92
CA TRP A 73 -1.62 14.77 -10.24
C TRP A 73 -2.72 13.92 -9.58
N GLY A 74 -3.71 14.55 -8.95
CA GLY A 74 -4.94 13.90 -8.48
C GLY A 74 -5.00 13.62 -6.97
N LEU A 75 -4.00 14.04 -6.18
CA LEU A 75 -4.12 13.97 -4.72
C LEU A 75 -5.13 14.99 -4.21
N SER A 76 -5.85 14.64 -3.15
CA SER A 76 -6.56 15.64 -2.36
C SER A 76 -5.55 16.62 -1.74
N LYS A 77 -6.02 17.81 -1.41
CA LYS A 77 -5.20 18.83 -0.75
C LYS A 77 -4.52 18.30 0.52
N GLU A 78 -5.24 17.55 1.33
CA GLU A 78 -4.72 16.98 2.58
C GLU A 78 -3.64 15.92 2.32
N GLN A 79 -3.86 15.05 1.32
CA GLN A 79 -2.90 14.02 0.92
C GLN A 79 -1.62 14.66 0.34
N ALA A 80 -1.79 15.66 -0.51
CA ALA A 80 -0.69 16.41 -1.12
C ALA A 80 0.14 17.15 -0.08
N GLN A 81 -0.52 17.81 0.88
CA GLN A 81 0.16 18.49 1.99
C GLN A 81 0.93 17.51 2.87
N LEU A 82 0.34 16.33 3.18
CA LEU A 82 1.01 15.30 3.95
C LEU A 82 2.25 14.78 3.22
N CYS A 83 2.11 14.45 1.93
CA CYS A 83 3.21 13.98 1.09
C CYS A 83 4.32 15.04 0.95
N ALA A 84 3.96 16.30 0.66
CA ALA A 84 4.92 17.41 0.55
C ALA A 84 5.67 17.65 1.88
N SER A 85 4.96 17.58 3.01
CA SER A 85 5.57 17.70 4.34
C SER A 85 6.53 16.56 4.64
N ASN A 86 6.24 15.35 4.15
CA ASN A 86 7.12 14.20 4.28
C ASN A 86 8.38 14.35 3.41
N LEU A 87 8.19 14.67 2.12
CA LEU A 87 9.25 14.84 1.13
C LEU A 87 10.25 15.95 1.51
N LEU A 88 9.75 17.04 2.10
CA LEU A 88 10.52 18.22 2.49
C LEU A 88 10.53 18.40 4.01
N THR A 89 10.78 17.34 4.76
CA THR A 89 10.86 17.40 6.24
C THR A 89 11.93 18.39 6.70
N GLN A 90 13.09 18.41 6.04
CA GLN A 90 14.17 19.37 6.33
C GLN A 90 14.11 20.61 5.44
N ASN A 91 13.73 20.47 4.16
CA ASN A 91 13.66 21.57 3.19
C ASN A 91 14.99 22.35 3.04
N VAL A 92 16.10 21.62 2.94
CA VAL A 92 17.46 22.16 2.86
C VAL A 92 18.14 21.83 1.54
N GLU A 93 19.34 22.39 1.33
CA GLU A 93 20.21 21.97 0.22
C GLU A 93 20.52 20.47 0.34
N GLY A 94 20.34 19.73 -0.75
CA GLY A 94 20.54 18.28 -0.76
C GLY A 94 19.31 17.45 -0.36
N SER A 95 18.16 18.06 -0.02
CA SER A 95 16.92 17.31 0.26
C SER A 95 16.56 16.31 -0.83
N ALA A 96 16.76 16.66 -2.10
CA ALA A 96 16.55 15.75 -3.22
C ALA A 96 17.47 14.52 -3.14
N ASP A 97 18.75 14.71 -2.86
CA ASP A 97 19.74 13.63 -2.76
C ASP A 97 19.49 12.73 -1.54
N PHE A 98 19.05 13.30 -0.41
CA PHE A 98 18.65 12.55 0.77
C PHE A 98 17.40 11.71 0.51
N ALA A 99 16.35 12.29 -0.08
CA ALA A 99 15.14 11.57 -0.44
C ALA A 99 15.45 10.40 -1.38
N ARG A 100 16.28 10.63 -2.41
CA ARG A 100 16.74 9.56 -3.32
C ARG A 100 17.51 8.46 -2.59
N THR A 101 18.45 8.82 -1.73
CA THR A 101 19.27 7.85 -0.98
C THR A 101 18.39 7.00 -0.05
N ASN A 102 17.49 7.64 0.68
CA ASN A 102 16.50 6.96 1.52
C ASN A 102 15.61 6.02 0.69
N ALA A 103 15.17 6.45 -0.50
CA ALA A 103 14.40 5.60 -1.40
C ALA A 103 15.15 4.32 -1.77
N MET A 104 16.42 4.46 -2.17
CA MET A 104 17.27 3.34 -2.57
C MET A 104 17.49 2.33 -1.44
N HIS A 105 17.55 2.79 -0.19
CA HIS A 105 17.66 1.91 0.97
C HIS A 105 16.36 1.15 1.27
N VAL A 106 15.21 1.84 1.17
CA VAL A 106 13.88 1.27 1.44
C VAL A 106 13.43 0.30 0.33
N MET A 107 13.81 0.54 -0.91
CA MET A 107 13.46 -0.30 -2.06
C MET A 107 13.77 -1.80 -1.83
N GLY A 108 12.92 -2.66 -2.38
CA GLY A 108 13.04 -4.10 -2.31
C GLY A 108 11.93 -4.76 -1.49
N SER A 109 12.11 -6.05 -1.22
CA SER A 109 11.14 -6.87 -0.49
C SER A 109 11.58 -7.06 0.96
N TRP A 110 10.67 -6.79 1.89
CA TRP A 110 10.81 -6.94 3.33
C TRP A 110 9.81 -7.98 3.81
N VAL A 111 10.29 -9.04 4.42
CA VAL A 111 9.50 -10.21 4.78
C VAL A 111 9.61 -10.46 6.28
N ARG A 112 8.47 -10.76 6.90
CA ARG A 112 8.42 -11.43 8.20
C ARG A 112 7.62 -12.72 8.10
N GLY A 113 7.97 -13.66 8.94
CA GLY A 113 7.27 -14.93 9.08
C GLY A 113 6.99 -15.19 10.55
N GLU A 114 5.77 -15.60 10.86
CA GLU A 114 5.34 -16.03 12.19
C GLU A 114 4.76 -17.43 12.09
N GLN A 115 5.02 -18.25 13.11
CA GLN A 115 4.48 -19.59 13.23
C GLN A 115 4.03 -19.81 14.67
N GLU A 116 2.81 -20.30 14.83
CA GLU A 116 2.20 -20.62 16.11
C GLU A 116 1.60 -22.02 16.10
N GLY A 117 1.56 -22.65 17.28
CA GLY A 117 0.94 -23.96 17.47
C GLY A 117 1.92 -25.13 17.51
N ALA A 118 1.37 -26.33 17.41
CA ALA A 118 2.09 -27.59 17.52
C ALA A 118 1.82 -28.47 16.29
N VAL A 119 2.91 -28.94 15.68
CA VAL A 119 2.86 -29.88 14.56
C VAL A 119 2.10 -31.14 14.97
N GLY A 120 1.09 -31.53 14.19
CA GLY A 120 0.24 -32.69 14.48
C GLY A 120 -1.02 -32.40 15.31
N SER A 121 -1.25 -31.14 15.70
CA SER A 121 -2.50 -30.69 16.33
C SER A 121 -3.07 -29.49 15.59
N TRP A 122 -2.69 -28.26 15.95
CA TRP A 122 -3.06 -27.03 15.25
C TRP A 122 -1.79 -26.26 14.94
N LEU A 123 -1.66 -25.80 13.70
CA LEU A 123 -0.53 -25.02 13.20
C LEU A 123 -1.05 -23.84 12.40
N SER A 124 -0.64 -22.63 12.80
CA SER A 124 -0.88 -21.39 12.06
C SER A 124 0.45 -20.80 11.62
N THR A 125 0.52 -20.39 10.36
CA THR A 125 1.68 -19.72 9.78
C THR A 125 1.23 -18.44 9.11
N MET A 126 1.99 -17.36 9.28
CA MET A 126 1.79 -16.10 8.59
C MET A 126 3.08 -15.69 7.91
N LYS A 127 2.99 -15.33 6.63
CA LYS A 127 4.04 -14.60 5.91
C LYS A 127 3.49 -13.22 5.57
N GLU A 128 4.17 -12.17 6.01
CA GLU A 128 3.87 -10.81 5.61
C GLU A 128 5.03 -10.26 4.78
N THR A 129 4.69 -9.56 3.70
CA THR A 129 5.67 -9.03 2.74
C THR A 129 5.30 -7.61 2.34
N TRP A 130 6.25 -6.69 2.52
CA TRP A 130 6.21 -5.34 1.98
C TRP A 130 7.22 -5.25 0.83
N LYS A 131 6.76 -4.88 -0.36
CA LYS A 131 7.63 -4.65 -1.52
C LYS A 131 7.53 -3.20 -1.95
N PHE A 132 8.64 -2.46 -1.88
CA PHE A 132 8.75 -1.09 -2.35
C PHE A 132 9.50 -1.07 -3.69
N ASN A 133 8.84 -0.54 -4.72
CA ASN A 133 9.35 -0.52 -6.09
C ASN A 133 10.05 0.81 -6.43
N ILE A 134 10.80 0.81 -7.54
CA ILE A 134 11.56 1.98 -8.04
C ILE A 134 10.64 3.11 -8.54
N ASP A 135 9.45 2.74 -8.99
CA ASP A 135 8.40 3.63 -9.51
C ASP A 135 7.56 4.25 -8.37
N LEU A 136 8.06 4.20 -7.13
CA LEU A 136 7.38 4.68 -5.93
C LEU A 136 6.02 4.02 -5.67
N THR A 137 5.77 2.84 -6.24
CA THR A 137 4.64 1.98 -5.84
C THR A 137 5.06 1.00 -4.75
N TYR A 138 4.08 0.51 -3.98
CA TYR A 138 4.29 -0.60 -3.05
C TYR A 138 3.23 -1.68 -3.19
N VAL A 139 3.61 -2.88 -2.76
CA VAL A 139 2.71 -4.02 -2.56
C VAL A 139 2.89 -4.53 -1.13
N HIS A 140 1.79 -4.65 -0.40
CA HIS A 140 1.72 -5.27 0.92
C HIS A 140 0.88 -6.54 0.83
N LYS A 141 1.48 -7.67 1.19
CA LYS A 141 0.86 -8.99 1.10
C LYS A 141 0.92 -9.68 2.45
N ILE A 142 -0.21 -10.20 2.91
CA ILE A 142 -0.30 -11.05 4.11
C ILE A 142 -0.88 -12.39 3.69
N GLU A 143 -0.07 -13.44 3.81
CA GLU A 143 -0.44 -14.84 3.58
C GLU A 143 -0.59 -15.53 4.94
N LYS A 144 -1.76 -16.09 5.21
CA LYS A 144 -2.02 -16.90 6.41
C LYS A 144 -2.38 -18.31 5.99
N TYR A 145 -1.82 -19.29 6.68
CA TYR A 145 -2.16 -20.69 6.51
C TYR A 145 -2.41 -21.31 7.87
N GLU A 146 -3.65 -21.76 8.08
CA GLU A 146 -4.07 -22.49 9.27
C GLU A 146 -4.33 -23.94 8.91
N SER A 147 -3.85 -24.86 9.73
CA SER A 147 -4.13 -26.28 9.60
C SER A 147 -4.39 -26.92 10.96
N SER A 148 -5.24 -27.93 10.99
CA SER A 148 -5.38 -28.78 12.16
C SER A 148 -5.67 -30.23 11.80
N ILE A 149 -5.23 -31.14 12.68
CA ILE A 149 -5.47 -32.57 12.59
C ILE A 149 -6.15 -32.98 13.90
N SER A 150 -7.37 -33.50 13.78
CA SER A 150 -8.10 -34.11 14.89
C SER A 150 -8.09 -35.62 14.70
N THR A 151 -7.46 -36.31 15.63
CA THR A 151 -7.34 -37.78 15.61
C THR A 151 -8.19 -38.35 16.73
N GLY A 152 -9.32 -38.98 16.39
CA GLY A 152 -10.17 -39.73 17.30
C GLY A 152 -10.04 -41.24 17.09
N PRO A 153 -10.56 -42.08 18.00
CA PRO A 153 -10.44 -43.54 17.93
C PRO A 153 -11.11 -44.17 16.69
N PHE A 154 -11.98 -43.42 15.99
CA PHE A 154 -12.75 -43.90 14.83
C PHE A 154 -12.74 -42.95 13.63
N PHE A 155 -12.06 -41.80 13.72
CA PHE A 155 -12.02 -40.82 12.63
C PHE A 155 -10.75 -39.97 12.71
N GLN A 156 -10.20 -39.66 11.54
CA GLN A 156 -9.16 -38.67 11.37
C GLN A 156 -9.75 -37.55 10.52
N SER A 157 -9.82 -36.34 11.08
CA SER A 157 -10.25 -35.15 10.36
C SER A 157 -9.06 -34.22 10.18
N SER A 158 -8.92 -33.66 8.98
CA SER A 158 -7.91 -32.66 8.67
C SER A 158 -8.59 -31.41 8.14
N TYR A 159 -8.12 -30.26 8.62
CA TYR A 159 -8.58 -28.94 8.21
C TYR A 159 -7.40 -28.15 7.67
N SER A 160 -7.61 -27.43 6.57
CA SER A 160 -6.64 -26.47 6.05
C SER A 160 -7.37 -25.27 5.45
N ARG A 161 -6.88 -24.06 5.74
CA ARG A 161 -7.45 -22.81 5.23
C ARG A 161 -6.35 -21.78 4.90
N PRO A 162 -5.95 -21.67 3.63
CA PRO A 162 -5.14 -20.54 3.18
C PRO A 162 -6.01 -19.28 3.05
N THR A 163 -5.48 -18.15 3.49
CA THR A 163 -6.08 -16.82 3.27
C THR A 163 -4.98 -15.86 2.81
N THR A 164 -5.29 -15.00 1.84
CA THR A 164 -4.33 -13.99 1.37
C THR A 164 -5.00 -12.64 1.26
N ASN A 165 -4.39 -11.64 1.88
CA ASN A 165 -4.77 -10.24 1.75
C ASN A 165 -3.68 -9.51 0.96
N HIS A 166 -4.11 -8.60 0.08
CA HIS A 166 -3.24 -7.78 -0.73
C HIS A 166 -3.70 -6.33 -0.66
N GLU A 167 -2.76 -5.44 -0.40
CA GLU A 167 -2.90 -4.00 -0.51
C GLU A 167 -1.79 -3.49 -1.43
N TRP A 168 -2.08 -2.46 -2.21
CA TRP A 168 -1.11 -1.82 -3.06
C TRP A 168 -1.38 -0.32 -3.05
N GLY A 169 -0.36 0.46 -3.40
CA GLY A 169 -0.45 1.91 -3.36
C GLY A 169 0.85 2.57 -3.77
N VAL A 170 1.02 3.81 -3.33
CA VAL A 170 2.23 4.60 -3.56
C VAL A 170 2.89 5.00 -2.26
N TRP A 171 4.18 5.26 -2.33
CA TRP A 171 4.96 5.69 -1.19
C TRP A 171 5.93 6.80 -1.58
N ALA A 172 6.41 7.55 -0.60
CA ALA A 172 7.45 8.54 -0.82
C ALA A 172 8.43 8.58 0.36
N PRO A 173 9.76 8.63 0.10
CA PRO A 173 10.78 8.74 1.13
C PRO A 173 10.82 10.17 1.71
N PRO A 174 11.25 10.35 2.96
CA PRO A 174 11.54 11.68 3.49
C PRO A 174 12.94 12.15 3.05
N ASP A 175 13.19 13.45 3.12
CA ASP A 175 14.53 14.03 2.97
C ASP A 175 15.35 14.03 4.27
N SER A 176 14.85 13.42 5.35
CA SER A 176 15.56 13.38 6.62
C SER A 176 16.61 12.27 6.67
N ILE A 177 17.82 12.59 7.14
CA ILE A 177 18.84 11.60 7.52
C ILE A 177 18.54 11.15 8.94
N ALA A 178 17.98 9.95 9.10
CA ALA A 178 17.69 9.38 10.41
C ALA A 178 17.69 7.84 10.36
N ASP A 179 17.99 7.21 11.49
CA ASP A 179 17.84 5.76 11.69
C ASP A 179 16.38 5.31 11.58
N GLN A 180 15.46 6.26 11.76
CA GLN A 180 14.03 6.09 11.61
C GLN A 180 13.52 7.00 10.50
N LEU A 181 13.03 6.40 9.42
CA LEU A 181 12.42 7.10 8.30
C LEU A 181 10.90 7.12 8.47
N LYS A 182 10.30 8.29 8.25
CA LYS A 182 8.84 8.42 8.09
C LYS A 182 8.54 8.37 6.61
N LEU A 183 7.98 7.26 6.15
CA LEU A 183 7.56 7.10 4.76
C LEU A 183 6.14 7.62 4.64
N PHE A 184 5.86 8.43 3.63
CA PHE A 184 4.49 8.63 3.18
C PHE A 184 4.05 7.34 2.49
N VAL A 185 2.88 6.82 2.83
CA VAL A 185 2.24 5.72 2.10
C VAL A 185 0.77 6.06 1.87
N MET A 186 0.29 5.77 0.67
CA MET A 186 -1.12 5.93 0.32
C MET A 186 -1.61 4.71 -0.41
N SER A 187 -2.65 4.07 0.14
CA SER A 187 -3.28 2.91 -0.47
C SER A 187 -4.04 3.30 -1.73
N SER A 188 -4.34 2.32 -2.58
CA SER A 188 -5.21 2.49 -3.74
C SER A 188 -6.65 2.91 -3.42
N SER A 189 -7.08 2.76 -2.16
CA SER A 189 -8.35 3.30 -1.66
C SER A 189 -8.28 4.78 -1.29
N GLY A 190 -7.12 5.42 -1.44
CA GLY A 190 -6.89 6.84 -1.12
C GLY A 190 -6.59 7.11 0.36
N PHE A 191 -6.38 6.08 1.18
CA PHE A 191 -6.00 6.28 2.58
C PHE A 191 -4.50 6.58 2.67
N ALA A 192 -4.17 7.83 2.99
CA ALA A 192 -2.80 8.30 3.16
C ALA A 192 -2.39 8.36 4.64
N ARG A 193 -1.16 7.93 4.94
CA ARG A 193 -0.58 7.98 6.29
C ARG A 193 0.94 8.09 6.23
N CYS A 194 1.54 8.48 7.35
CA CYS A 194 2.98 8.24 7.57
C CYS A 194 3.17 6.86 8.20
N MET A 195 4.09 6.09 7.65
CA MET A 195 4.53 4.80 8.16
C MET A 195 5.95 4.93 8.68
N THR A 196 6.19 4.45 9.90
CA THR A 196 7.53 4.44 10.48
C THR A 196 8.29 3.23 9.98
N PHE A 197 9.48 3.49 9.44
CA PHE A 197 10.42 2.50 8.95
C PHE A 197 11.76 2.71 9.67
N GLU A 198 12.14 1.76 10.53
CA GLU A 198 13.30 1.91 11.43
C GLU A 198 14.36 0.85 11.14
N TRP A 199 15.61 1.25 11.01
CA TRP A 199 16.72 0.34 10.76
C TRP A 199 17.15 -0.36 12.05
N ILE A 200 17.24 -1.69 12.05
CA ILE A 200 17.58 -2.46 13.27
C ILE A 200 19.10 -2.60 13.46
N ASP A 201 19.86 -2.75 12.37
CA ASP A 201 21.31 -2.92 12.38
C ASP A 201 21.96 -1.86 11.49
N ASN A 202 22.12 -0.63 12.01
CA ASN A 202 22.61 0.53 11.25
C ASN A 202 24.14 0.63 11.15
N CYS A 203 24.88 -0.28 11.79
CA CYS A 203 26.32 -0.17 12.03
C CYS A 203 27.18 -0.06 10.76
N ASN A 204 26.70 -0.59 9.62
CA ASN A 204 27.45 -0.70 8.36
C ASN A 204 26.71 -0.14 7.12
N CYS A 205 25.59 0.57 7.29
CA CYS A 205 24.68 0.95 6.18
C CYS A 205 24.21 -0.22 5.29
N ASP A 206 24.45 -1.47 5.73
CA ASP A 206 24.00 -2.70 5.08
C ASP A 206 22.65 -3.06 5.68
N TYR A 207 21.62 -2.33 5.24
CA TYR A 207 20.27 -2.44 5.78
C TYR A 207 19.62 -3.76 5.36
N LYS A 208 19.83 -4.79 6.19
CA LYS A 208 19.30 -6.15 6.02
C LYS A 208 18.04 -6.43 6.81
N ALA A 209 17.76 -5.61 7.82
CA ALA A 209 16.59 -5.74 8.67
C ALA A 209 16.04 -4.37 9.04
N CYS A 210 14.72 -4.28 9.15
CA CYS A 210 14.02 -3.09 9.60
C CYS A 210 12.87 -3.46 10.53
N SER A 211 12.33 -2.45 11.21
CA SER A 211 11.06 -2.49 11.91
C SER A 211 10.05 -1.63 11.15
N ILE A 212 8.88 -2.21 10.85
CA ILE A 212 7.75 -1.52 10.22
C ILE A 212 6.57 -1.66 11.16
N GLY A 213 6.06 -0.54 11.70
CA GLY A 213 4.95 -0.56 12.64
C GLY A 213 5.25 -1.27 13.97
N GLY A 214 6.52 -1.48 14.32
CA GLY A 214 6.96 -2.20 15.52
C GLY A 214 7.34 -3.66 15.28
N ASP A 215 7.02 -4.19 14.10
CA ASP A 215 7.31 -5.58 13.73
C ASP A 215 8.62 -5.67 12.92
N ARG A 216 9.44 -6.69 13.20
CA ARG A 216 10.73 -6.90 12.55
C ARG A 216 10.59 -7.62 11.21
N PHE A 217 11.19 -7.05 10.18
CA PHE A 217 11.29 -7.61 8.83
C PHE A 217 12.74 -7.84 8.43
N GLY A 218 13.00 -8.92 7.70
CA GLY A 218 14.26 -9.16 7.00
C GLY A 218 14.13 -8.83 5.53
N ARG A 219 15.22 -8.37 4.90
CA ARG A 219 15.25 -8.15 3.46
C ARG A 219 15.29 -9.49 2.73
N GLU A 220 14.35 -9.72 1.81
CA GLU A 220 14.35 -10.91 0.97
C GLU A 220 15.53 -10.80 0.00
N SER A 221 16.45 -11.78 0.06
CA SER A 221 17.58 -11.83 -0.87
C SER A 221 17.04 -12.21 -2.25
N SER A 222 17.17 -11.30 -3.22
CA SER A 222 16.92 -11.58 -4.64
C SER A 222 18.06 -12.40 -5.24
#